data_AF-A0A7Y2CQK3-F1
#
_entry.id   AF-A0A7Y2CQK3-F1
#
_cell.length_a   1.000
_cell.length_b   1.000
_cell.length_c   1.000
_cell.angle_alpha   90.00
_cell.angle_beta   90.00
_cell.angle_gamma   90.00
#
_symmetry.space_group_name_H-M   'P 1'
#
loop_
_entity.id
_entity.type
_entity.pdbx_description
1 polymer ?
#
loop_
_entity_poly.entity_id
_entity_poly.type
_entity_poly.pdbx_seq_one_letter_code
_entity_poly.pdbx_strand_id
1 'polypeptide(L)'
;MPWVLALLCILGIRCDFLNPGKTDNPRTTIEELAASDDPTKALLPGLRRLFASALSATVLTTEYVSDNVASTDVVHPDYPRDIRSTSFLIGGDGEGTDIYWNLQELRGLCDFVLDEVAPAYAGAEDLDLAEAHYYRGMAYLILGENFVAVPTGVDEIPVKSRQLLERAVADLVEGRRLGFVVPSTAALARASRASGNADAAAQFANEALVAGGTDFLFFQEFDRTSIRNEVAWHLAIQLQTMQPLPPTGLPGPEVFRRGARYSCIEG
;
A
#
# COMPACT_ATOMS: atom_id res chain seq x y z
N MET A 1 -3.73 15.62 65.63
CA MET A 1 -4.11 14.97 64.35
C MET A 1 -3.72 15.85 63.14
N PRO A 2 -2.43 16.11 62.87
CA PRO A 2 -2.02 16.88 61.67
C PRO A 2 -1.85 16.04 60.40
N TRP A 3 -1.74 14.71 60.53
CA TRP A 3 -1.38 13.81 59.42
C TRP A 3 -2.53 13.51 58.45
N VAL A 4 -3.80 13.68 58.86
CA VAL A 4 -4.97 13.42 58.02
C VAL A 4 -5.22 14.54 57.01
N LEU A 5 -4.85 15.79 57.36
CA LEU A 5 -4.94 16.93 56.45
C LEU A 5 -3.84 16.90 55.37
N ALA A 6 -2.66 16.38 55.69
CA ALA A 6 -1.57 16.23 54.72
C ALA A 6 -1.88 15.19 53.63
N LEU A 7 -2.61 14.12 53.96
CA LEU A 7 -2.99 13.08 53.00
C LEU A 7 -4.10 13.53 52.02
N LEU A 8 -5.02 14.39 52.47
CA LEU A 8 -6.07 14.96 51.62
C LEU A 8 -5.54 16.00 50.62
N CYS A 9 -4.46 16.70 50.93
CA CYS A 9 -3.80 17.62 49.99
C CYS A 9 -3.04 16.90 48.86
N ILE A 10 -2.62 15.65 49.04
CA ILE A 10 -1.90 14.88 48.00
C ILE A 10 -2.87 14.27 46.97
N LEU A 11 -4.14 14.04 47.36
CA LEU A 11 -5.17 13.50 46.47
C LEU A 11 -5.85 14.56 45.59
N GLY A 12 -5.68 15.86 45.89
CA GLY A 12 -6.27 16.97 45.13
C GLY A 12 -5.45 17.47 43.93
N ILE A 13 -4.21 17.00 43.74
CA ILE A 13 -3.27 17.49 42.71
C ILE A 13 -3.15 16.48 41.53
N ARG A 14 -4.03 15.48 41.45
CA ARG A 14 -3.79 14.27 40.62
C ARG A 14 -4.84 13.94 39.54
N CYS A 15 -5.58 14.92 39.02
CA CYS A 15 -6.35 14.70 37.77
C CYS A 15 -5.80 15.43 36.54
N ASP A 16 -5.02 16.52 36.68
CA ASP A 16 -4.40 17.19 35.53
C ASP A 16 -3.02 16.63 35.15
N PHE A 17 -2.39 15.81 36.00
CA PHE A 17 -1.11 15.16 35.66
C PHE A 17 -1.28 13.98 34.68
N LEU A 18 -2.49 13.42 34.61
CA LEU A 18 -2.86 12.34 33.68
C LEU A 18 -3.68 12.84 32.48
N ASN A 19 -3.97 14.14 32.45
CA ASN A 19 -4.46 14.79 31.25
C ASN A 19 -3.24 15.42 30.59
N PRO A 20 -2.61 14.79 29.58
CA PRO A 20 -1.60 15.46 28.78
C PRO A 20 -2.31 16.55 27.97
N GLY A 21 -2.68 17.63 28.64
CA GLY A 21 -3.27 18.80 28.04
C GLY A 21 -2.29 19.30 27.01
N LYS A 22 -2.71 19.21 25.74
CA LYS A 22 -2.04 19.77 24.58
C LYS A 22 -0.53 19.50 24.60
N THR A 23 -0.14 18.26 24.40
CA THR A 23 1.10 18.05 23.65
C THR A 23 0.91 18.77 22.32
N ASP A 24 1.56 19.93 22.14
CA ASP A 24 1.73 20.55 20.82
C ASP A 24 2.41 19.49 19.97
N ASN A 25 1.62 18.78 19.17
CA ASN A 25 2.16 17.97 18.10
C ASN A 25 2.79 19.00 17.15
N PRO A 26 4.12 19.01 16.94
CA PRO A 26 4.76 19.98 16.04
C PRO A 26 4.43 19.71 14.56
N ARG A 27 3.38 18.90 14.31
CA ARG A 27 2.88 18.47 13.01
C ARG A 27 1.50 19.11 12.86
N THR A 28 1.20 19.50 11.63
CA THR A 28 -0.06 20.17 11.25
C THR A 28 -1.27 19.52 11.92
N THR A 29 -1.98 20.28 12.75
CA THR A 29 -3.23 19.79 13.35
C THR A 29 -4.36 19.77 12.33
N ILE A 30 -5.46 19.09 12.63
CA ILE A 30 -6.65 19.11 11.76
C ILE A 30 -7.19 20.54 11.62
N GLU A 31 -7.09 21.34 12.68
CA GLU A 31 -7.49 22.75 12.67
C GLU A 31 -6.56 23.60 11.79
N GLU A 32 -5.25 23.34 11.82
CA GLU A 32 -4.28 24.01 10.94
C GLU A 32 -4.42 23.57 9.48
N LEU A 33 -4.73 22.30 9.23
CA LEU A 33 -5.06 21.80 7.90
C LEU A 33 -6.33 22.47 7.37
N ALA A 34 -7.39 22.55 8.18
CA ALA A 34 -8.64 23.22 7.81
C ALA A 34 -8.46 24.73 7.60
N ALA A 35 -7.44 25.34 8.21
CA ALA A 35 -7.06 26.74 8.01
C ALA A 35 -6.14 26.96 6.79
N SER A 36 -5.72 25.90 6.10
CA SER A 36 -4.95 25.98 4.85
C SER A 36 -5.81 26.55 3.72
N ASP A 37 -5.17 27.24 2.76
CA ASP A 37 -5.84 27.80 1.59
C ASP A 37 -6.51 26.72 0.73
N ASP A 38 -5.93 25.51 0.69
CA ASP A 38 -6.45 24.34 -0.04
C ASP A 38 -6.08 23.03 0.69
N PRO A 39 -6.92 22.60 1.65
CA PRO A 39 -6.64 21.43 2.49
C PRO A 39 -6.63 20.11 1.69
N THR A 40 -7.44 20.00 0.64
CA THR A 40 -7.51 18.81 -0.21
C THR A 40 -6.18 18.60 -0.93
N LYS A 41 -5.68 19.66 -1.57
CA LYS A 41 -4.42 19.65 -2.31
C LYS A 41 -3.21 19.44 -1.41
N ALA A 42 -3.23 19.96 -0.19
CA ALA A 42 -2.16 19.79 0.79
C ALA A 42 -1.90 18.32 1.14
N LEU A 43 -2.91 17.44 1.01
CA LEU A 43 -2.80 16.00 1.32
C LEU A 43 -2.37 15.13 0.13
N LEU A 44 -2.47 15.62 -1.12
CA LEU A 44 -2.10 14.85 -2.31
C LEU A 44 -0.64 14.35 -2.32
N PRO A 45 0.37 15.12 -1.87
CA PRO A 45 1.73 14.59 -1.75
C PRO A 45 1.82 13.38 -0.80
N GLY A 46 1.02 13.36 0.27
CA GLY A 46 0.92 12.23 1.18
C GLY A 46 0.32 10.99 0.52
N LEU A 47 -0.76 11.17 -0.24
CA LEU A 47 -1.40 10.08 -1.01
C LEU A 47 -0.44 9.48 -2.05
N ARG A 48 0.24 10.33 -2.83
CA ARG A 48 1.26 9.92 -3.80
C ARG A 48 2.37 9.10 -3.16
N ARG A 49 2.89 9.57 -2.01
CA ARG A 49 3.91 8.85 -1.24
C ARG A 49 3.40 7.49 -0.77
N LEU A 50 2.23 7.42 -0.15
CA LEU A 50 1.65 6.16 0.33
C LEU A 50 1.39 5.19 -0.82
N PHE A 51 0.92 5.68 -1.97
CA PHE A 51 0.75 4.86 -3.16
C PHE A 51 2.07 4.31 -3.69
N ALA A 52 3.14 5.11 -3.69
CA ALA A 52 4.47 4.65 -4.08
C ALA A 52 4.99 3.53 -3.16
N SER A 53 4.79 3.68 -1.85
CA SER A 53 5.14 2.63 -0.86
C SER A 53 4.29 1.38 -1.05
N ALA A 54 2.97 1.52 -1.18
CA ALA A 54 2.05 0.42 -1.39
C ALA A 54 2.35 -0.34 -2.69
N LEU A 55 2.65 0.37 -3.78
CA LEU A 55 3.03 -0.25 -5.04
C LEU A 55 4.35 -1.00 -4.93
N SER A 56 5.34 -0.41 -4.24
CA SER A 56 6.63 -1.07 -3.99
C SER A 56 6.45 -2.37 -3.18
N ALA A 57 5.68 -2.31 -2.10
CA ALA A 57 5.34 -3.48 -1.28
C ALA A 57 4.58 -4.54 -2.07
N THR A 58 3.65 -4.11 -2.95
CA THR A 58 2.89 -5.00 -3.83
C THR A 58 3.82 -5.75 -4.77
N VAL A 59 4.67 -5.03 -5.51
CA VAL A 59 5.62 -5.63 -6.46
C VAL A 59 6.48 -6.65 -5.76
N LEU A 60 7.12 -6.27 -4.65
CA LEU A 60 7.98 -7.18 -3.89
C LEU A 60 7.22 -8.43 -3.43
N THR A 61 6.06 -8.24 -2.81
CA THR A 61 5.26 -9.36 -2.30
C THR A 61 4.86 -10.31 -3.43
N THR A 62 4.38 -9.79 -4.55
CA THR A 62 3.97 -10.62 -5.69
C THR A 62 5.14 -11.35 -6.34
N GLU A 63 6.33 -10.76 -6.38
CA GLU A 63 7.53 -11.44 -6.90
C GLU A 63 7.94 -12.59 -5.97
N TYR A 64 7.95 -12.39 -4.65
CA TYR A 64 8.27 -13.46 -3.69
C TYR A 64 7.25 -14.61 -3.66
N VAL A 65 5.98 -14.31 -3.92
CA VAL A 65 4.92 -15.33 -4.02
C VAL A 65 4.94 -16.05 -5.36
N SER A 66 5.58 -15.47 -6.38
CA SER A 66 5.72 -16.09 -7.69
C SER A 66 6.79 -17.20 -7.72
N ASP A 67 6.81 -17.95 -8.81
CA ASP A 67 7.87 -18.92 -9.12
C ASP A 67 9.06 -18.29 -9.86
N ASN A 68 9.18 -16.95 -9.88
CA ASN A 68 10.28 -16.26 -10.55
C ASN A 68 11.60 -16.37 -9.77
N VAL A 69 11.53 -16.45 -8.44
CA VAL A 69 12.69 -16.31 -7.56
C VAL A 69 12.72 -17.38 -6.47
N ALA A 70 13.92 -17.87 -6.16
CA ALA A 70 14.18 -18.58 -4.91
C ALA A 70 15.07 -17.68 -4.04
N SER A 71 14.66 -17.48 -2.78
CA SER A 71 15.47 -16.74 -1.81
C SER A 71 16.42 -17.70 -1.09
N THR A 72 17.64 -17.24 -0.82
CA THR A 72 18.58 -17.90 0.10
C THR A 72 18.83 -17.04 1.35
N ASP A 73 17.95 -16.08 1.60
CA ASP A 73 18.04 -15.13 2.70
C ASP A 73 17.48 -15.75 4.00
N VAL A 74 17.99 -15.30 5.14
CA VAL A 74 17.50 -15.73 6.48
C VAL A 74 16.22 -15.00 6.90
N VAL A 75 15.91 -13.87 6.26
CA VAL A 75 14.75 -13.02 6.62
C VAL A 75 13.50 -13.39 5.83
N HIS A 76 13.66 -13.92 4.62
CA HIS A 76 12.57 -14.20 3.69
C HIS A 76 12.34 -15.71 3.52
N PRO A 77 11.10 -16.16 3.28
CA PRO A 77 10.84 -17.57 3.02
C PRO A 77 11.58 -18.05 1.75
N ASP A 78 12.24 -19.21 1.85
CA ASP A 78 12.97 -19.83 0.74
C ASP A 78 12.05 -20.16 -0.44
N TYR A 79 10.77 -20.50 -0.16
CA TYR A 79 9.77 -20.91 -1.14
C TYR A 79 8.44 -20.17 -0.95
N PRO A 80 7.68 -19.93 -2.03
CA PRO A 80 6.35 -19.29 -1.95
C PRO A 80 5.37 -19.98 -1.01
N ARG A 81 5.43 -21.32 -0.94
CA ARG A 81 4.58 -22.14 -0.05
C ARG A 81 4.79 -21.88 1.45
N ASP A 82 5.93 -21.30 1.81
CA ASP A 82 6.31 -21.03 3.20
C ASP A 82 5.89 -19.62 3.64
N ILE A 83 5.30 -18.83 2.72
CA ILE A 83 4.70 -17.54 3.01
C ILE A 83 3.43 -17.73 3.83
N ARG A 84 3.34 -17.01 4.94
CA ARG A 84 2.21 -17.01 5.88
C ARG A 84 1.64 -15.60 6.01
N SER A 85 0.45 -15.49 6.59
CA SER A 85 -0.15 -14.18 6.90
C SER A 85 0.71 -13.32 7.83
N THR A 86 1.58 -13.94 8.63
CA THR A 86 2.54 -13.27 9.52
C THR A 86 3.92 -13.07 8.88
N SER A 87 4.09 -13.43 7.60
CA SER A 87 5.34 -13.14 6.91
C SER A 87 5.52 -11.63 6.81
N PHE A 88 6.76 -11.17 6.97
CA PHE A 88 7.15 -9.76 6.92
C PHE A 88 6.61 -9.02 5.67
N LEU A 89 6.50 -9.72 4.54
CA LEU A 89 5.99 -9.17 3.28
C LEU A 89 4.46 -8.95 3.26
N ILE A 90 3.69 -9.70 4.06
CA ILE A 90 2.22 -9.72 3.98
C ILE A 90 1.55 -8.93 5.11
N GLY A 91 2.01 -9.08 6.35
CA GLY A 91 1.35 -8.52 7.53
C GLY A 91 2.21 -8.60 8.78
N GLY A 92 3.52 -8.35 8.60
CA GLY A 92 4.48 -8.33 9.70
C GLY A 92 4.12 -7.27 10.75
N ASP A 93 4.47 -7.57 11.99
CA ASP A 93 4.37 -6.71 13.16
C ASP A 93 5.50 -5.65 13.23
N GLY A 94 6.36 -5.58 12.22
CA GLY A 94 7.51 -4.70 12.16
C GLY A 94 7.59 -3.88 10.87
N GLU A 95 7.61 -2.56 11.03
CA GLU A 95 8.23 -1.59 10.10
C GLU A 95 7.51 -1.22 8.79
N GLY A 96 6.19 -1.45 8.63
CA GLY A 96 5.37 -0.69 7.66
C GLY A 96 5.78 -0.83 6.19
N THR A 97 6.44 -1.92 5.81
CA THR A 97 6.83 -2.22 4.42
C THR A 97 5.98 -3.30 3.78
N ASP A 98 5.01 -3.87 4.50
CA ASP A 98 4.16 -4.93 3.98
C ASP A 98 3.03 -4.40 3.10
N ILE A 99 2.52 -5.26 2.22
CA ILE A 99 1.47 -4.92 1.28
C ILE A 99 0.17 -4.52 2.00
N TYR A 100 -0.19 -5.18 3.12
CA TYR A 100 -1.48 -4.97 3.78
C TYR A 100 -1.56 -3.58 4.42
N TRP A 101 -0.61 -3.23 5.30
CA TRP A 101 -0.64 -1.98 6.05
C TRP A 101 -0.47 -0.77 5.13
N ASN A 102 0.43 -0.84 4.13
CA ASN A 102 0.58 0.26 3.18
C ASN A 102 -0.71 0.56 2.40
N LEU A 103 -1.45 -0.48 1.98
CA LEU A 103 -2.73 -0.30 1.30
C LEU A 103 -3.83 0.21 2.24
N GLN A 104 -3.83 -0.23 3.50
CA GLN A 104 -4.79 0.25 4.50
C GLN A 104 -4.54 1.70 4.87
N GLU A 105 -3.29 2.13 5.00
CA GLU A 105 -2.93 3.53 5.24
C GLU A 105 -3.30 4.41 4.04
N LEU A 106 -3.00 3.96 2.81
CA LEU A 106 -3.41 4.68 1.60
C LEU A 106 -4.94 4.85 1.55
N ARG A 107 -5.68 3.75 1.72
CA ARG A 107 -7.15 3.78 1.74
C ARG A 107 -7.68 4.72 2.82
N GLY A 108 -7.16 4.61 4.05
CA GLY A 108 -7.58 5.44 5.17
C GLY A 108 -7.33 6.94 4.95
N LEU A 109 -6.20 7.32 4.34
CA LEU A 109 -5.95 8.72 3.99
C LEU A 109 -6.88 9.19 2.86
N CYS A 110 -7.18 8.34 1.87
CA CYS A 110 -8.19 8.66 0.86
C CYS A 110 -9.58 8.84 1.46
N ASP A 111 -9.99 7.97 2.39
CA ASP A 111 -11.27 8.09 3.11
C ASP A 111 -11.33 9.43 3.84
N PHE A 112 -10.27 9.82 4.55
CA PHE A 112 -10.19 11.11 5.20
C PHE A 112 -10.31 12.29 4.22
N VAL A 113 -9.62 12.23 3.08
CA VAL A 113 -9.69 13.28 2.04
C VAL A 113 -11.11 13.40 1.46
N LEU A 114 -11.70 12.28 1.05
CA LEU A 114 -12.95 12.26 0.28
C LEU A 114 -14.19 12.42 1.16
N ASP A 115 -14.17 11.87 2.38
CA ASP A 115 -15.36 11.77 3.23
C ASP A 115 -15.37 12.82 4.35
N GLU A 116 -14.21 13.39 4.71
CA GLU A 116 -14.10 14.42 5.77
C GLU A 116 -13.62 15.78 5.25
N VAL A 117 -12.46 15.84 4.58
CA VAL A 117 -11.83 17.12 4.18
C VAL A 117 -12.58 17.80 3.03
N ALA A 118 -12.79 17.10 1.93
CA ALA A 118 -13.42 17.68 0.74
C ALA A 118 -14.87 18.16 1.00
N PRO A 119 -15.73 17.43 1.72
CA PRO A 119 -17.08 17.91 2.05
C PRO A 119 -17.08 19.16 2.95
N ALA A 120 -16.05 19.35 3.78
CA ALA A 120 -15.90 20.52 4.64
C ALA A 120 -15.32 21.76 3.92
N TYR A 121 -14.76 21.58 2.71
CA TYR A 121 -14.09 22.63 1.95
C TYR A 121 -14.69 22.79 0.54
N ALA A 122 -15.44 23.88 0.33
CA ALA A 122 -16.15 24.14 -0.92
C ALA A 122 -15.23 24.45 -2.13
N GLY A 123 -13.91 24.62 -1.92
CA GLY A 123 -12.95 24.95 -2.97
C GLY A 123 -12.22 23.76 -3.58
N ALA A 124 -12.56 22.51 -3.19
CA ALA A 124 -11.87 21.33 -3.70
C ALA A 124 -11.99 21.23 -5.23
N GLU A 125 -10.85 21.17 -5.94
CA GLU A 125 -10.84 21.05 -7.39
C GLU A 125 -11.21 19.61 -7.80
N ASP A 126 -11.98 19.47 -8.89
CA ASP A 126 -12.37 18.16 -9.43
C ASP A 126 -11.15 17.26 -9.66
N LEU A 127 -10.03 17.81 -10.13
CA LEU A 127 -8.83 17.03 -10.43
C LEU A 127 -8.16 16.48 -9.16
N ASP A 128 -8.20 17.20 -8.05
CA ASP A 128 -7.64 16.75 -6.77
C ASP A 128 -8.47 15.58 -6.21
N LEU A 129 -9.80 15.69 -6.33
CA LEU A 129 -10.72 14.61 -5.98
C LEU A 129 -10.57 13.41 -6.92
N ALA A 130 -10.33 13.66 -8.21
CA ALA A 130 -10.11 12.62 -9.21
C ALA A 130 -8.90 11.75 -8.85
N GLU A 131 -7.81 12.39 -8.42
CA GLU A 131 -6.59 11.70 -7.99
C GLU A 131 -6.81 10.92 -6.68
N ALA A 132 -7.51 11.49 -5.70
CA ALA A 132 -7.85 10.79 -4.45
C ALA A 132 -8.72 9.54 -4.71
N HIS A 133 -9.73 9.66 -5.58
CA HIS A 133 -10.54 8.53 -6.03
C HIS A 133 -9.71 7.46 -6.74
N TYR A 134 -8.79 7.87 -7.63
CA TYR A 134 -7.90 6.93 -8.30
C TYR A 134 -7.08 6.12 -7.29
N TYR A 135 -6.46 6.78 -6.29
CA TYR A 135 -5.67 6.07 -5.28
C TYR A 135 -6.50 5.15 -4.40
N ARG A 136 -7.70 5.56 -3.98
CA ARG A 136 -8.60 4.69 -3.20
C ARG A 136 -9.03 3.49 -4.01
N GLY A 137 -9.37 3.70 -5.28
CA GLY A 137 -9.71 2.64 -6.22
C GLY A 137 -8.58 1.65 -6.42
N MET A 138 -7.34 2.14 -6.55
CA MET A 138 -6.14 1.29 -6.62
C MET A 138 -5.89 0.52 -5.32
N ALA A 139 -6.10 1.15 -4.15
CA ALA A 139 -5.98 0.46 -2.87
C ALA A 139 -6.96 -0.72 -2.79
N TYR A 140 -8.23 -0.49 -3.10
CA TYR A 140 -9.25 -1.55 -3.13
C TYR A 140 -8.96 -2.63 -4.16
N LEU A 141 -8.46 -2.26 -5.34
CA LEU A 141 -8.10 -3.20 -6.40
C LEU A 141 -7.02 -4.17 -5.92
N ILE A 142 -5.91 -3.65 -5.40
CA ILE A 142 -4.77 -4.47 -4.98
C ILE A 142 -5.15 -5.31 -3.75
N LEU A 143 -5.92 -4.76 -2.80
CA LEU A 143 -6.45 -5.52 -1.67
C LEU A 143 -7.35 -6.67 -2.16
N GLY A 144 -8.22 -6.42 -3.13
CA GLY A 144 -9.11 -7.43 -3.71
C GLY A 144 -8.37 -8.52 -4.48
N GLU A 145 -7.26 -8.21 -5.14
CA GLU A 145 -6.44 -9.18 -5.86
C GLU A 145 -5.61 -10.09 -4.94
N ASN A 146 -5.17 -9.58 -3.78
CA ASN A 146 -4.21 -10.27 -2.92
C ASN A 146 -4.83 -10.90 -1.66
N PHE A 147 -6.04 -10.47 -1.27
CA PHE A 147 -6.66 -10.91 -0.02
C PHE A 147 -8.10 -11.39 -0.24
N VAL A 148 -8.47 -12.49 0.41
CA VAL A 148 -9.83 -13.05 0.34
C VAL A 148 -10.88 -12.14 0.99
N ALA A 149 -10.50 -11.41 2.03
CA ALA A 149 -11.29 -10.38 2.68
C ALA A 149 -10.40 -9.43 3.51
N VAL A 150 -10.80 -8.17 3.63
CA VAL A 150 -10.06 -7.11 4.33
C VAL A 150 -11.03 -6.21 5.12
N PRO A 151 -10.74 -5.88 6.39
CA PRO A 151 -11.50 -4.85 7.11
C PRO A 151 -11.39 -3.49 6.44
N THR A 152 -12.52 -2.81 6.22
CA THR A 152 -12.54 -1.46 5.62
C THR A 152 -12.86 -0.33 6.59
N GLY A 153 -13.17 -0.67 7.83
CA GLY A 153 -13.47 0.27 8.90
C GLY A 153 -13.20 -0.36 10.27
N VAL A 154 -13.23 0.47 11.30
CA VAL A 154 -13.03 0.03 12.69
C VAL A 154 -14.20 -0.86 13.11
N ASP A 155 -13.89 -2.02 13.69
CA ASP A 155 -14.87 -3.01 14.16
C ASP A 155 -15.87 -3.50 13.10
N GLU A 156 -15.51 -3.38 11.82
CA GLU A 156 -16.33 -3.86 10.70
C GLU A 156 -16.02 -5.32 10.34
N ILE A 157 -17.03 -6.01 9.81
CA ILE A 157 -16.83 -7.32 9.20
C ILE A 157 -15.92 -7.16 7.97
N PRO A 158 -14.87 -7.99 7.83
CA PRO A 158 -14.01 -7.95 6.65
C PRO A 158 -14.81 -8.05 5.34
N VAL A 159 -14.56 -7.11 4.43
CA VAL A 159 -15.17 -7.03 3.12
C VAL A 159 -14.50 -8.02 2.19
N LYS A 160 -15.28 -8.83 1.48
CA LYS A 160 -14.74 -9.89 0.60
C LYS A 160 -14.07 -9.30 -0.64
N SER A 161 -13.07 -10.00 -1.18
CA SER A 161 -12.35 -9.66 -2.42
C SER A 161 -13.26 -9.11 -3.53
N ARG A 162 -14.33 -9.84 -3.89
CA ARG A 162 -15.28 -9.38 -4.94
C ARG A 162 -15.90 -8.01 -4.64
N GLN A 163 -16.25 -7.75 -3.39
CA GLN A 163 -16.83 -6.46 -2.98
C GLN A 163 -15.77 -5.35 -2.96
N LEU A 164 -14.51 -5.68 -2.65
CA LEU A 164 -13.39 -4.76 -2.78
C LEU A 164 -13.19 -4.36 -4.26
N LEU A 165 -13.24 -5.33 -5.18
CA LEU A 165 -13.16 -5.06 -6.63
C LEU A 165 -14.34 -4.19 -7.13
N GLU A 166 -15.55 -4.40 -6.61
CA GLU A 166 -16.71 -3.54 -6.90
C GLU A 166 -16.49 -2.09 -6.43
N ARG A 167 -15.94 -1.91 -5.22
CA ARG A 167 -15.56 -0.57 -4.70
C ARG A 167 -14.46 0.07 -5.53
N ALA A 168 -13.45 -0.72 -5.93
CA ALA A 168 -12.38 -0.26 -6.81
C ALA A 168 -12.95 0.30 -8.12
N VAL A 169 -13.86 -0.43 -8.76
CA VAL A 169 -14.52 0.04 -10.00
C VAL A 169 -15.28 1.33 -9.76
N ALA A 170 -16.03 1.46 -8.65
CA ALA A 170 -16.78 2.67 -8.35
C ALA A 170 -15.87 3.90 -8.21
N ASP A 171 -14.80 3.79 -7.42
CA ASP A 171 -13.83 4.88 -7.23
C ASP A 171 -13.10 5.21 -8.55
N LEU A 172 -12.69 4.21 -9.33
CA LEU A 172 -11.99 4.45 -10.60
C LEU A 172 -12.91 5.08 -11.67
N VAL A 173 -14.20 4.73 -11.69
CA VAL A 173 -15.19 5.42 -12.55
C VAL A 173 -15.29 6.90 -12.16
N GLU A 174 -15.30 7.19 -10.87
CA GLU A 174 -15.39 8.57 -10.38
C GLU A 174 -14.10 9.36 -10.66
N GLY A 175 -12.93 8.76 -10.43
CA GLY A 175 -11.63 9.35 -10.80
C GLY A 175 -11.54 9.63 -12.31
N ARG A 176 -12.04 8.72 -13.15
CA ARG A 176 -12.15 8.96 -14.60
C ARG A 176 -13.10 10.13 -14.91
N ARG A 177 -14.26 10.20 -14.26
CA ARG A 177 -15.29 11.23 -14.48
C ARG A 177 -14.77 12.64 -14.16
N LEU A 178 -14.00 12.75 -13.08
CA LEU A 178 -13.48 14.02 -12.55
C LEU A 178 -12.20 14.52 -13.25
N GLY A 179 -11.57 13.70 -14.11
CA GLY A 179 -10.49 14.16 -14.99
C GLY A 179 -9.24 13.29 -15.01
N PHE A 180 -9.13 12.27 -14.16
CA PHE A 180 -7.99 11.34 -14.12
C PHE A 180 -8.16 10.19 -15.15
N VAL A 181 -8.41 10.56 -16.41
CA VAL A 181 -8.98 9.68 -17.44
C VAL A 181 -8.09 8.48 -17.75
N VAL A 182 -6.85 8.70 -18.19
CA VAL A 182 -5.93 7.63 -18.63
C VAL A 182 -5.61 6.64 -17.51
N PRO A 183 -5.07 7.07 -16.35
CA PRO A 183 -4.72 6.14 -15.26
C PRO A 183 -5.94 5.38 -14.73
N SER A 184 -7.08 6.05 -14.54
CA SER A 184 -8.29 5.38 -14.07
C SER A 184 -8.84 4.39 -15.09
N THR A 185 -8.77 4.69 -16.38
CA THR A 185 -9.22 3.77 -17.44
C THR A 185 -8.32 2.54 -17.54
N ALA A 186 -7.00 2.72 -17.40
CA ALA A 186 -6.07 1.58 -17.34
C ALA A 186 -6.33 0.70 -16.10
N ALA A 187 -6.60 1.32 -14.94
CA ALA A 187 -6.95 0.60 -13.72
C ALA A 187 -8.30 -0.11 -13.82
N LEU A 188 -9.30 0.48 -14.50
CA LEU A 188 -10.59 -0.16 -14.77
C LEU A 188 -10.44 -1.42 -15.62
N ALA A 189 -9.50 -1.43 -16.58
CA ALA A 189 -9.18 -2.63 -17.35
C ALA A 189 -8.65 -3.76 -16.44
N ARG A 190 -7.73 -3.43 -15.52
CA ARG A 190 -7.19 -4.38 -14.53
C ARG A 190 -8.28 -4.89 -13.57
N ALA A 191 -9.09 -3.99 -13.01
CA ALA A 191 -10.19 -4.33 -12.12
C ALA A 191 -11.25 -5.23 -12.79
N SER A 192 -11.57 -4.94 -14.05
CA SER A 192 -12.49 -5.77 -14.86
C SER A 192 -11.92 -7.16 -15.10
N ARG A 193 -10.62 -7.27 -15.39
CA ARG A 193 -9.93 -8.55 -15.52
C ARG A 193 -9.94 -9.33 -14.22
N ALA A 194 -9.61 -8.68 -13.09
CA ALA A 194 -9.64 -9.30 -11.77
C ALA A 194 -11.04 -9.79 -11.38
N SER A 195 -12.08 -9.11 -11.85
CA SER A 195 -13.48 -9.49 -11.64
C SER A 195 -13.98 -10.57 -12.62
N GLY A 196 -13.15 -11.04 -13.55
CA GLY A 196 -13.51 -12.05 -14.55
C GLY A 196 -14.30 -11.52 -15.76
N ASN A 197 -14.41 -10.20 -15.93
CA ASN A 197 -15.08 -9.58 -17.07
C ASN A 197 -14.08 -9.24 -18.18
N ALA A 198 -13.80 -10.22 -19.03
CA ALA A 198 -12.81 -10.09 -20.11
C ALA A 198 -13.20 -9.04 -21.16
N ASP A 199 -14.49 -8.90 -21.48
CA ASP A 199 -14.97 -7.95 -22.49
C ASP A 199 -14.77 -6.51 -22.02
N ALA A 200 -15.18 -6.20 -20.79
CA ALA A 200 -14.96 -4.88 -20.20
C ALA A 200 -13.47 -4.58 -20.02
N ALA A 201 -12.67 -5.59 -19.64
CA ALA A 201 -11.22 -5.44 -19.54
C ALA A 201 -10.59 -5.06 -20.90
N ALA A 202 -10.96 -5.73 -21.98
CA ALA A 202 -10.48 -5.43 -23.32
C ALA A 202 -10.95 -4.05 -23.80
N GLN A 203 -12.21 -3.69 -23.51
CA GLN A 203 -12.74 -2.37 -23.83
C GLN A 203 -11.93 -1.26 -23.14
N PHE A 204 -11.80 -1.30 -21.81
CA PHE A 204 -11.07 -0.27 -21.07
C PHE A 204 -9.59 -0.24 -21.42
N ALA A 205 -8.96 -1.39 -21.69
CA ALA A 205 -7.57 -1.41 -22.15
C ALA A 205 -7.40 -0.65 -23.47
N ASN A 206 -8.28 -0.88 -24.44
CA ASN A 206 -8.26 -0.15 -25.71
C ASN A 206 -8.56 1.34 -25.52
N GLU A 207 -9.53 1.70 -24.68
CA GLU A 207 -9.83 3.09 -24.35
C GLU A 207 -8.62 3.79 -23.71
N ALA A 208 -7.92 3.14 -22.79
CA ALA A 208 -6.74 3.68 -22.13
C ALA A 208 -5.57 3.87 -23.11
N LEU A 209 -5.35 2.94 -24.04
CA LEU A 209 -4.33 3.06 -25.10
C LEU A 209 -4.62 4.23 -26.03
N VAL A 210 -5.89 4.39 -26.44
CA VAL A 210 -6.32 5.50 -27.31
C VAL A 210 -6.21 6.84 -26.59
N ALA A 211 -6.63 6.91 -25.32
CA ALA A 211 -6.60 8.14 -24.53
C ALA A 211 -5.17 8.52 -24.11
N GLY A 212 -4.33 7.55 -23.78
CA GLY A 212 -2.96 7.77 -23.30
C GLY A 212 -1.96 8.07 -24.41
N GLY A 213 -2.12 7.48 -25.60
CA GLY A 213 -1.18 7.71 -26.71
C GLY A 213 0.28 7.48 -26.30
N THR A 214 1.12 8.50 -26.48
CA THR A 214 2.54 8.48 -26.07
C THR A 214 2.76 8.75 -24.58
N ASP A 215 1.75 9.27 -23.88
CA ASP A 215 1.81 9.72 -22.49
C ASP A 215 1.11 8.74 -21.53
N PHE A 216 0.95 7.48 -21.96
CA PHE A 216 0.30 6.42 -21.19
C PHE A 216 0.96 6.14 -19.84
N LEU A 217 2.26 6.44 -19.72
CA LEU A 217 3.04 6.13 -18.54
C LEU A 217 2.83 7.17 -17.45
N PHE A 218 2.12 6.78 -16.40
CA PHE A 218 1.98 7.56 -15.17
C PHE A 218 3.20 7.33 -14.27
N PHE A 219 4.06 8.34 -14.16
CA PHE A 219 5.21 8.30 -13.27
C PHE A 219 4.91 8.93 -11.92
N GLN A 220 5.35 8.27 -10.85
CA GLN A 220 5.53 8.94 -9.58
C GLN A 220 6.78 9.82 -9.66
N GLU A 221 6.63 11.13 -9.44
CA GLU A 221 7.77 12.02 -9.39
C GLU A 221 8.69 11.66 -8.22
N PHE A 222 10.00 11.69 -8.47
CA PHE A 222 11.01 11.40 -7.46
C PHE A 222 11.08 12.53 -6.43
N ASP A 223 10.85 12.22 -5.15
CA ASP A 223 11.13 13.10 -4.04
C ASP A 223 12.17 12.47 -3.11
N ARG A 224 13.36 13.09 -3.07
CA ARG A 224 14.50 12.63 -2.27
C ARG A 224 14.25 12.63 -0.76
N THR A 225 13.25 13.38 -0.29
CA THR A 225 12.95 13.56 1.14
C THR A 225 11.85 12.65 1.64
N SER A 226 10.84 12.37 0.83
CA SER A 226 9.63 11.67 1.28
C SER A 226 9.37 10.35 0.55
N ILE A 227 9.91 10.14 -0.65
CA ILE A 227 9.68 8.93 -1.45
C ILE A 227 10.97 8.11 -1.53
N ARG A 228 10.90 6.86 -1.04
CA ARG A 228 11.99 5.90 -1.14
C ARG A 228 11.65 4.86 -2.18
N ASN A 229 12.64 4.47 -2.98
CA ASN A 229 12.51 3.33 -3.87
C ASN A 229 12.93 2.06 -3.11
N GLU A 230 11.98 1.49 -2.38
CA GLU A 230 12.22 0.26 -1.60
C GLU A 230 12.58 -0.91 -2.52
N VAL A 231 12.06 -0.93 -3.75
CA VAL A 231 12.41 -1.96 -4.76
C VAL A 231 13.89 -1.91 -5.12
N ALA A 232 14.50 -0.73 -5.22
CA ALA A 232 15.92 -0.60 -5.53
C ALA A 232 16.83 -1.14 -4.41
N TRP A 233 16.44 -0.92 -3.15
CA TRP A 233 17.13 -1.51 -2.01
C TRP A 233 17.01 -3.04 -2.02
N HIS A 234 15.79 -3.55 -2.22
CA HIS A 234 15.57 -4.98 -2.33
C HIS A 234 16.36 -5.55 -3.51
N LEU A 235 16.30 -4.97 -4.72
CA LEU A 235 17.08 -5.42 -5.87
C LEU A 235 18.58 -5.50 -5.57
N ALA A 236 19.13 -4.55 -4.82
CA ALA A 236 20.54 -4.57 -4.42
C ALA A 236 20.88 -5.76 -3.51
N ILE A 237 19.99 -6.13 -2.58
CA ILE A 237 20.12 -7.33 -1.73
C ILE A 237 19.83 -8.60 -2.54
N GLN A 238 18.80 -8.57 -3.39
CA GLN A 238 18.32 -9.71 -4.17
C GLN A 238 19.31 -10.13 -5.24
N LEU A 239 20.06 -9.21 -5.85
CA LEU A 239 21.18 -9.58 -6.72
C LEU A 239 22.24 -10.45 -6.02
N GLN A 240 22.26 -10.44 -4.68
CA GLN A 240 23.17 -11.26 -3.86
C GLN A 240 22.50 -12.50 -3.26
N THR A 241 21.16 -12.52 -3.12
CA THR A 241 20.42 -13.49 -2.30
C THR A 241 19.23 -14.17 -2.97
N MET A 242 18.75 -13.64 -4.10
CA MET A 242 17.80 -14.30 -4.99
C MET A 242 18.52 -14.91 -6.17
N GLN A 243 18.18 -16.16 -6.46
CA GLN A 243 18.60 -16.81 -7.69
C GLN A 243 17.38 -16.96 -8.60
N PRO A 244 17.47 -16.53 -9.87
CA PRO A 244 16.41 -16.80 -10.82
C PRO A 244 16.24 -18.32 -10.94
N LEU A 245 15.00 -18.78 -10.83
CA LEU A 245 14.73 -20.20 -10.97
C LEU A 245 14.98 -20.62 -12.44
N PRO A 246 15.60 -21.80 -12.67
CA PRO A 246 15.75 -22.31 -14.02
C PRO A 246 14.38 -22.42 -14.70
N PRO A 247 14.24 -22.01 -15.98
CA PRO A 247 12.98 -22.14 -16.67
C PRO A 247 12.51 -23.61 -16.68
N THR A 248 11.20 -23.81 -16.55
CA THR A 248 10.51 -25.10 -16.32
C THR A 248 10.61 -26.13 -17.47
N GLY A 249 11.63 -26.04 -18.34
CA GLY A 249 11.83 -26.90 -19.51
C GLY A 249 13.14 -27.70 -19.55
N LEU A 250 14.00 -27.64 -18.52
CA LEU A 250 15.27 -28.38 -18.50
C LEU A 250 15.25 -29.51 -17.46
N PRO A 251 15.54 -30.77 -17.83
CA PRO A 251 15.65 -31.86 -16.88
C PRO A 251 16.96 -31.76 -16.10
N GLY A 252 16.94 -31.11 -14.93
CA GLY A 252 18.08 -31.03 -13.98
C GLY A 252 19.31 -30.26 -14.49
N PRO A 253 20.23 -29.82 -13.62
CA PRO A 253 20.65 -30.50 -12.40
C PRO A 253 20.37 -29.72 -11.11
N GLU A 254 20.34 -30.45 -9.99
CA GLU A 254 20.41 -29.89 -8.65
C GLU A 254 21.59 -28.91 -8.53
N VAL A 255 21.35 -27.84 -7.79
CA VAL A 255 22.25 -26.72 -7.52
C VAL A 255 23.70 -27.16 -7.31
N PHE A 256 24.60 -26.79 -8.23
CA PHE A 256 26.03 -26.79 -7.96
C PHE A 256 26.33 -25.72 -6.89
N ARG A 257 26.38 -26.13 -5.61
CA ARG A 257 26.97 -25.32 -4.55
C ARG A 257 28.44 -25.04 -4.92
N ARG A 258 28.74 -23.81 -5.30
CA ARG A 258 30.11 -23.32 -5.45
C ARG A 258 30.74 -23.23 -4.05
N GLY A 259 31.34 -24.32 -3.58
CA GLY A 259 32.10 -24.33 -2.32
C GLY A 259 32.24 -25.66 -1.60
N ALA A 260 31.51 -26.71 -1.97
CA ALA A 260 31.63 -27.98 -1.28
C ALA A 260 32.71 -28.86 -1.92
N ARG A 261 33.91 -28.87 -1.32
CA ARG A 261 34.92 -29.92 -1.61
C ARG A 261 34.41 -31.22 -1.01
N TYR A 262 33.84 -32.09 -1.82
CA TYR A 262 33.70 -33.50 -1.46
C TYR A 262 34.75 -34.30 -2.22
N SER A 263 35.74 -34.76 -1.45
CA SER A 263 36.71 -35.77 -1.85
C SER A 263 35.96 -37.08 -2.08
N CYS A 264 35.89 -37.56 -3.32
CA CYS A 264 35.51 -38.93 -3.58
C CYS A 264 36.60 -39.84 -2.96
N ILE A 265 36.24 -40.62 -1.96
CA ILE A 265 36.98 -41.82 -1.60
C ILE A 265 36.37 -42.94 -2.45
N GLU A 266 37.19 -43.47 -3.36
CA GLU A 266 36.90 -44.73 -4.05
C GLU A 266 37.00 -45.89 -3.06
N GLY A 267 36.00 -46.78 -3.10
CA GLY A 267 35.91 -48.03 -2.34
C GLY A 267 34.63 -48.77 -2.69
#